data_AF-A0A9J8CBN9-F1
#
_entry.id   AF-A0A9J8CBN9-F1
#
_cell.length_a   1.000
_cell.length_b   1.000
_cell.length_c   1.000
_cell.angle_alpha   90.00
_cell.angle_beta   90.00
_cell.angle_gamma   90.00
#
_symmetry.space_group_name_H-M   'P 1'
#
loop_
_entity.id
_entity.type
_entity.pdbx_description
1 polymer ?
#
loop_
_entity_poly.entity_id
_entity_poly.type
_entity_poly.pdbx_seq_one_letter_code
_entity_poly.pdbx_strand_id
1 'polypeptide(L)'
;MLHFSKSVLTKMKTEYCVCMCVCLEVDCGVPVSLPHSAVLWNNSSSLGSVALYVCEAGYRTVGEGNVSLCNSDAKWSRVNMRCEEINCGPPPEFPLTDIHWNNATTLGSVVQYKCKYRLKQESDKNMTTCTSEGTWEKMSVTCTAYCGPAPEVPHAEVAWDNSTAVIHRCIKGHYRHTGSDISVCDITGKWQIATLHCKELKLKINDLVLINERCLRWNAENEGYREKYTVTFVGLRDFEQLFSDRRKKIFSSSAPWPVLCLNLLPATNYTITITAESTRATSTVTANTSIPVPPTPEIKYSEVEASSPTLKLWRSTNTLDPICMYQVFVIPVEGVMLFDCSSAVSPRFFAQQRCDRGYVTAQIQLSGLAAEINFTIGDQQLYGDFFNAPLENGKDYYVILRTVCQWGKSRTQSCVIWAKVIGKDYKSITALCHLKFVKNMILTISVLTLGTSYIMTISALVTVGSLSAVGLVIVMGYCYSWYCKKSSPRFLSVPILTSYTD
;
A
#
# COMPACT_ATOMS: atom_id res chain seq x y z
N MET A 1 130.82 -12.98 -47.69
CA MET A 1 132.26 -13.33 -47.73
C MET A 1 132.34 -14.80 -48.13
N LEU A 2 132.62 -15.08 -49.42
CA LEU A 2 133.26 -16.29 -49.96
C LEU A 2 133.48 -16.05 -51.46
N HIS A 3 134.68 -16.41 -51.91
CA HIS A 3 135.39 -15.90 -53.07
C HIS A 3 134.99 -16.57 -54.41
N PHE A 4 135.18 -15.81 -55.49
CA PHE A 4 135.05 -16.18 -56.91
C PHE A 4 135.97 -17.33 -57.36
N SER A 5 135.55 -18.06 -58.41
CA SER A 5 136.43 -18.28 -59.57
C SER A 5 135.62 -18.48 -60.86
N LYS A 6 136.05 -17.78 -61.92
CA LYS A 6 135.50 -17.75 -63.29
C LYS A 6 136.29 -18.70 -64.19
N SER A 7 135.61 -19.35 -65.13
CA SER A 7 136.04 -19.54 -66.54
C SER A 7 135.00 -20.41 -67.29
N VAL A 8 134.62 -20.26 -68.55
CA VAL A 8 134.68 -19.26 -69.63
C VAL A 8 133.80 -19.85 -70.77
N LEU A 9 132.97 -19.01 -71.42
CA LEU A 9 132.31 -19.08 -72.75
C LEU A 9 131.88 -20.45 -73.34
N THR A 10 130.65 -20.62 -73.87
CA THR A 10 130.29 -20.11 -75.22
C THR A 10 128.77 -20.12 -75.56
N LYS A 11 128.35 -19.05 -76.25
CA LYS A 11 127.29 -18.88 -77.28
C LYS A 11 125.77 -19.00 -76.97
N MET A 12 125.07 -17.94 -77.43
CA MET A 12 123.64 -17.58 -77.35
C MET A 12 122.67 -18.52 -78.08
N LYS A 13 121.45 -18.63 -77.54
CA LYS A 13 120.18 -18.60 -78.29
C LYS A 13 119.06 -18.04 -77.39
N THR A 14 118.37 -17.03 -77.90
CA THR A 14 117.27 -16.30 -77.24
C THR A 14 115.94 -16.93 -77.65
N GLU A 15 115.10 -17.34 -76.71
CA GLU A 15 113.69 -17.73 -76.94
C GLU A 15 112.77 -16.78 -76.17
N TYR A 16 111.78 -16.21 -76.88
CA TYR A 16 110.74 -15.35 -76.32
C TYR A 16 109.60 -16.22 -75.79
N CYS A 17 109.22 -16.06 -74.52
CA CYS A 17 108.01 -16.67 -73.96
C CYS A 17 106.77 -15.96 -74.51
N VAL A 18 105.96 -16.67 -75.30
CA VAL A 18 104.59 -16.28 -75.65
C VAL A 18 103.69 -16.66 -74.47
N CYS A 19 103.05 -15.67 -73.84
CA CYS A 19 102.05 -15.91 -72.80
C CYS A 19 100.70 -16.21 -73.48
N MET A 20 100.33 -17.49 -73.54
CA MET A 20 99.03 -17.94 -74.01
C MET A 20 98.02 -17.87 -72.85
N CYS A 21 97.07 -16.93 -72.91
CA CYS A 21 95.95 -16.91 -71.96
C CYS A 21 94.89 -17.92 -72.41
N VAL A 22 94.65 -18.94 -71.59
CA VAL A 22 93.55 -19.90 -71.76
C VAL A 22 92.38 -19.41 -70.91
N CYS A 23 91.20 -19.20 -71.53
CA CYS A 23 89.97 -18.95 -70.78
C CYS A 23 89.49 -20.27 -70.16
N LEU A 24 89.66 -20.42 -68.85
CA LEU A 24 88.99 -21.46 -68.09
C LEU A 24 87.61 -20.98 -67.68
N GLU A 25 86.61 -21.86 -67.83
CA GLU A 25 85.27 -21.62 -67.29
C GLU A 25 85.36 -21.51 -65.75
N VAL A 26 84.69 -20.51 -65.19
CA VAL A 26 84.69 -20.28 -63.75
C VAL A 26 83.82 -21.32 -63.07
N ASP A 27 84.44 -22.19 -62.28
CA ASP A 27 83.80 -23.20 -61.45
C ASP A 27 84.23 -23.01 -59.99
N CYS A 28 83.29 -22.59 -59.14
CA CYS A 28 83.56 -22.36 -57.72
C CYS A 28 83.57 -23.63 -56.86
N GLY A 29 83.26 -24.80 -57.43
CA GLY A 29 83.12 -26.06 -56.71
C GLY A 29 82.01 -26.05 -55.66
N VAL A 30 82.08 -26.96 -54.69
CA VAL A 30 81.07 -27.09 -53.62
C VAL A 30 81.16 -25.89 -52.65
N PRO A 31 80.05 -25.21 -52.34
CA PRO A 31 80.03 -24.12 -51.37
C PRO A 31 80.58 -24.54 -50.00
N VAL A 32 81.21 -23.59 -49.31
CA VAL A 32 81.75 -23.82 -47.97
C VAL A 32 80.60 -24.13 -47.00
N SER A 33 80.71 -25.19 -46.20
CA SER A 33 79.73 -25.48 -45.15
C SER A 33 79.94 -24.57 -43.93
N LEU A 34 78.86 -24.00 -43.41
CA LEU A 34 78.88 -23.30 -42.11
C LEU A 34 78.36 -24.24 -41.01
N PRO A 35 78.92 -24.21 -39.78
CA PRO A 35 78.42 -25.02 -38.68
C PRO A 35 76.94 -24.78 -38.39
N HIS A 36 76.20 -25.87 -38.12
CA HIS A 36 74.75 -25.82 -37.80
C HIS A 36 73.89 -25.15 -38.88
N SER A 37 74.29 -25.27 -40.15
CA SER A 37 73.57 -24.73 -41.29
C SER A 37 73.44 -25.76 -42.41
N ALA A 38 72.32 -25.69 -43.13
CA ALA A 38 72.10 -26.38 -44.38
C ALA A 38 72.35 -25.43 -45.55
N VAL A 39 73.05 -25.92 -46.58
CA VAL A 39 73.28 -25.18 -47.83
C VAL A 39 72.26 -25.66 -48.87
N LEU A 40 71.36 -24.76 -49.25
CA LEU A 40 70.36 -24.96 -50.29
C LEU A 40 70.88 -24.38 -51.61
N TRP A 41 71.27 -25.27 -52.53
CA TRP A 41 71.77 -24.90 -53.86
C TRP A 41 71.42 -26.00 -54.88
N ASN A 42 71.49 -25.67 -56.17
CA ASN A 42 71.08 -26.53 -57.27
C ASN A 42 72.20 -27.42 -57.86
N ASN A 43 73.30 -27.62 -57.11
CA ASN A 43 74.53 -28.27 -57.57
C ASN A 43 75.19 -27.62 -58.81
N SER A 44 74.84 -26.36 -59.14
CA SER A 44 75.53 -25.57 -60.15
C SER A 44 76.57 -24.67 -59.49
N SER A 45 77.79 -24.68 -60.01
CA SER A 45 78.93 -23.90 -59.51
C SER A 45 79.53 -22.95 -60.56
N SER A 46 78.83 -22.74 -61.69
CA SER A 46 79.20 -21.76 -62.71
C SER A 46 79.09 -20.32 -62.22
N LEU A 47 79.79 -19.39 -62.88
CA LEU A 47 79.76 -17.96 -62.57
C LEU A 47 78.33 -17.43 -62.37
N GLY A 48 78.06 -16.82 -61.22
CA GLY A 48 76.74 -16.29 -60.86
C GLY A 48 75.78 -17.30 -60.23
N SER A 49 76.18 -18.58 -60.07
CA SER A 49 75.42 -19.56 -59.28
C SER A 49 75.24 -19.11 -57.83
N VAL A 50 74.11 -19.51 -57.21
CA VAL A 50 73.64 -19.02 -55.91
C VAL A 50 73.54 -20.16 -54.90
N ALA A 51 74.14 -19.99 -53.72
CA ALA A 51 73.99 -20.88 -52.58
C ALA A 51 73.33 -20.14 -51.40
N LEU A 52 72.20 -20.66 -50.92
CA LEU A 52 71.46 -20.09 -49.78
C LEU A 52 71.77 -20.89 -48.51
N TYR A 53 72.13 -20.18 -47.44
CA TYR A 53 72.43 -20.74 -46.13
C TYR A 53 71.22 -20.58 -45.22
N VAL A 54 70.77 -21.68 -44.62
CA VAL A 54 69.67 -21.70 -43.66
C VAL A 54 70.13 -22.43 -42.40
N CYS A 55 69.91 -21.82 -41.23
CA CYS A 55 70.26 -22.47 -39.98
C CYS A 55 69.40 -23.71 -39.73
N GLU A 56 70.02 -24.73 -39.16
CA GLU A 56 69.33 -25.96 -38.76
C GLU A 56 68.32 -25.69 -37.63
N ALA A 57 67.35 -26.59 -37.45
CA ALA A 57 66.36 -26.47 -36.39
C ALA A 57 67.03 -26.34 -35.01
N GLY A 58 66.60 -25.36 -34.22
CA GLY A 58 67.23 -25.03 -32.93
C GLY A 58 68.29 -23.92 -33.02
N TYR A 59 68.63 -23.44 -34.22
CA TYR A 59 69.57 -22.34 -34.43
C TYR A 59 68.91 -21.16 -35.16
N ARG A 60 69.34 -19.94 -34.83
CA ARG A 60 68.90 -18.70 -35.49
C ARG A 60 70.05 -18.04 -36.24
N THR A 61 69.69 -17.40 -37.35
CA THR A 61 70.64 -16.61 -38.15
C THR A 61 71.00 -15.31 -37.43
N VAL A 62 72.29 -15.09 -37.20
CA VAL A 62 72.83 -13.85 -36.64
C VAL A 62 73.84 -13.25 -37.61
N GLY A 63 73.64 -11.99 -37.99
CA GLY A 63 74.40 -11.29 -39.03
C GLY A 63 73.59 -11.06 -40.30
N GLU A 64 74.22 -10.48 -41.31
CA GLU A 64 73.58 -10.10 -42.58
C GLU A 64 74.18 -10.91 -43.75
N GLY A 65 73.35 -11.22 -44.75
CA GLY A 65 73.78 -11.94 -45.96
C GLY A 65 73.88 -13.45 -45.74
N ASN A 66 72.80 -14.16 -46.05
CA ASN A 66 72.70 -15.63 -46.04
C ASN A 66 72.88 -16.25 -47.43
N VAL A 67 73.29 -15.46 -48.42
CA VAL A 67 73.48 -15.89 -49.80
C VAL A 67 74.95 -15.78 -50.17
N SER A 68 75.49 -16.82 -50.79
CA SER A 68 76.79 -16.77 -51.45
C SER A 68 76.64 -16.89 -52.97
N LEU A 69 77.38 -16.06 -53.69
CA LEU A 69 77.47 -16.04 -55.15
C LEU A 69 78.82 -16.59 -55.60
N CYS A 70 78.82 -17.38 -56.68
CA CYS A 70 80.05 -17.77 -57.35
C CYS A 70 80.62 -16.58 -58.14
N ASN A 71 81.77 -16.06 -57.71
CA ASN A 71 82.43 -14.88 -58.26
C ASN A 71 83.42 -15.24 -59.38
N SER A 72 83.87 -14.22 -60.13
CA SER A 72 84.82 -14.36 -61.25
C SER A 72 86.22 -14.85 -60.85
N ASP A 73 86.54 -14.87 -59.56
CA ASP A 73 87.78 -15.44 -59.01
C ASP A 73 87.67 -16.96 -58.73
N ALA A 74 86.61 -17.61 -59.22
CA ALA A 74 86.30 -19.02 -58.99
C ALA A 74 86.15 -19.37 -57.51
N LYS A 75 85.66 -18.42 -56.70
CA LYS A 75 85.35 -18.64 -55.28
C LYS A 75 83.94 -18.18 -54.94
N TRP A 76 83.34 -18.89 -53.99
CA TRP A 76 82.11 -18.46 -53.34
C TRP A 76 82.35 -17.19 -52.53
N SER A 77 81.48 -16.20 -52.70
CA SER A 77 81.52 -14.95 -51.95
C SER A 77 81.42 -15.18 -50.44
N ARG A 78 81.99 -14.28 -49.65
CA ARG A 78 82.00 -14.41 -48.19
C ARG A 78 80.60 -14.21 -47.61
N VAL A 79 80.15 -15.18 -46.81
CA VAL A 79 78.90 -15.14 -46.05
C VAL A 79 79.17 -14.54 -44.67
N ASN A 80 78.38 -13.53 -44.26
CA ASN A 80 78.54 -12.79 -43.01
C ASN A 80 77.44 -13.12 -41.98
N MET A 81 76.90 -14.33 -42.03
CA MET A 81 76.02 -14.89 -41.02
C MET A 81 76.68 -16.03 -40.24
N ARG A 82 76.18 -16.25 -39.03
CA ARG A 82 76.45 -17.44 -38.21
C ARG A 82 75.15 -17.99 -37.65
N CYS A 83 75.11 -19.28 -37.38
CA CYS A 83 74.00 -19.93 -36.72
C CYS A 83 74.30 -20.02 -35.22
N GLU A 84 73.56 -19.27 -34.42
CA GLU A 84 73.64 -19.34 -32.96
C GLU A 84 72.49 -20.19 -32.41
N GLU A 85 72.77 -21.01 -31.41
CA GLU A 85 71.74 -21.81 -30.75
C GLU A 85 70.68 -20.89 -30.14
N ILE A 86 69.41 -21.23 -30.35
CA ILE A 86 68.29 -20.47 -29.81
C ILE A 86 68.24 -20.69 -28.29
N ASN A 87 68.44 -19.60 -27.56
CA ASN A 87 68.39 -19.57 -26.11
C ASN A 87 67.51 -18.40 -25.66
N CYS A 88 66.39 -18.70 -25.00
CA CYS A 88 65.43 -17.70 -24.53
C CYS A 88 65.83 -16.98 -23.24
N GLY A 89 66.94 -17.39 -22.60
CA GLY A 89 67.38 -16.86 -21.32
C GLY A 89 66.41 -17.19 -20.17
N PRO A 90 66.57 -16.55 -19.00
CA PRO A 90 65.70 -16.77 -17.84
C PRO A 90 64.23 -16.48 -18.19
N PRO A 91 63.29 -17.33 -17.74
CA PRO A 91 61.87 -17.11 -17.96
C PRO A 91 61.36 -15.87 -17.20
N PRO A 92 60.25 -15.23 -17.66
CA PRO A 92 59.68 -14.07 -17.00
C PRO A 92 59.14 -14.40 -15.60
N GLU A 93 59.39 -13.53 -14.63
CA GLU A 93 58.88 -13.70 -13.26
C GLU A 93 57.48 -13.08 -13.11
N PHE A 94 56.54 -13.85 -12.54
CA PHE A 94 55.20 -13.35 -12.20
C PHE A 94 55.01 -13.30 -10.68
N PRO A 95 54.38 -12.23 -10.13
CA PRO A 95 54.15 -12.12 -8.69
C PRO A 95 53.35 -13.31 -8.15
N LEU A 96 53.69 -13.77 -6.94
CA LEU A 96 52.97 -14.81 -6.21
C LEU A 96 52.90 -16.19 -6.92
N THR A 97 53.84 -16.46 -7.83
CA THR A 97 53.98 -17.76 -8.51
C THR A 97 55.28 -18.47 -8.13
N ASP A 98 55.26 -19.79 -8.20
CA ASP A 98 56.44 -20.67 -8.18
C ASP A 98 56.68 -21.19 -9.60
N ILE A 99 57.94 -21.28 -10.01
CA ILE A 99 58.35 -21.71 -11.34
C ILE A 99 58.75 -23.19 -11.28
N HIS A 100 58.11 -24.01 -12.11
CA HIS A 100 58.41 -25.43 -12.26
C HIS A 100 58.97 -25.70 -13.66
N TRP A 101 60.26 -26.03 -13.74
CA TRP A 101 60.96 -26.32 -14.99
C TRP A 101 62.26 -27.09 -14.74
N ASN A 102 62.91 -27.53 -15.82
CA ASN A 102 64.16 -28.30 -15.81
C ASN A 102 65.42 -27.43 -16.05
N ASN A 103 65.32 -26.10 -15.88
CA ASN A 103 66.38 -25.11 -16.20
C ASN A 103 66.83 -25.08 -17.67
N ALA A 104 66.10 -25.70 -18.60
CA ALA A 104 66.40 -25.63 -20.03
C ALA A 104 65.80 -24.36 -20.66
N THR A 105 66.61 -23.66 -21.46
CA THR A 105 66.21 -22.41 -22.14
C THR A 105 66.30 -22.51 -23.67
N THR A 106 66.47 -23.73 -24.20
CA THR A 106 66.59 -24.00 -25.64
C THR A 106 65.22 -24.01 -26.32
N LEU A 107 65.20 -23.93 -27.66
CA LEU A 107 63.97 -23.97 -28.47
C LEU A 107 63.02 -25.10 -28.04
N GLY A 108 61.75 -24.75 -27.80
CA GLY A 108 60.73 -25.72 -27.37
C GLY A 108 60.77 -26.09 -25.89
N SER A 109 61.70 -25.53 -25.10
CA SER A 109 61.67 -25.65 -23.64
C SER A 109 60.41 -25.03 -23.06
N VAL A 110 59.88 -25.64 -22.02
CA VAL A 110 58.58 -25.30 -21.44
C VAL A 110 58.73 -24.98 -19.96
N VAL A 111 58.11 -23.87 -19.54
CA VAL A 111 58.07 -23.43 -18.15
C VAL A 111 56.64 -23.40 -17.67
N GLN A 112 56.36 -24.05 -16.55
CA GLN A 112 55.06 -24.05 -15.91
C GLN A 112 55.08 -23.15 -14.67
N TYR A 113 54.15 -22.20 -14.62
CA TYR A 113 53.91 -21.37 -13.46
C TYR A 113 52.80 -21.95 -12.61
N LYS A 114 53.00 -21.98 -11.31
CA LYS A 114 51.97 -22.41 -10.36
C LYS A 114 51.79 -21.31 -9.32
N CYS A 115 50.55 -20.92 -9.04
CA CYS A 115 50.30 -20.00 -7.95
C CYS A 115 50.78 -20.61 -6.62
N LYS A 116 51.41 -19.78 -5.78
CA LYS A 116 51.88 -20.19 -4.44
C LYS A 116 50.72 -20.74 -3.60
N TYR A 117 51.04 -21.51 -2.55
CA TYR A 117 50.06 -22.20 -1.70
C TYR A 117 48.93 -21.25 -1.23
N ARG A 118 47.66 -21.70 -1.38
CA ARG A 118 46.40 -20.96 -1.07
C ARG A 118 46.08 -19.76 -1.95
N LEU A 119 46.60 -19.75 -3.17
CA LEU A 119 46.20 -18.82 -4.21
C LEU A 119 45.55 -19.58 -5.37
N LYS A 120 44.58 -18.94 -6.03
CA LYS A 120 43.88 -19.47 -7.20
C LYS A 120 44.35 -18.73 -8.44
N GLN A 121 44.62 -19.49 -9.50
CA GLN A 121 44.96 -18.95 -10.81
C GLN A 121 43.68 -18.42 -11.49
N GLU A 122 43.74 -17.20 -11.99
CA GLU A 122 42.66 -16.58 -12.76
C GLU A 122 42.90 -16.66 -14.27
N SER A 123 44.17 -16.75 -14.70
CA SER A 123 44.53 -16.88 -16.11
C SER A 123 44.19 -18.26 -16.67
N ASP A 124 43.82 -18.33 -17.96
CA ASP A 124 43.52 -19.61 -18.63
C ASP A 124 44.78 -20.43 -18.96
N LYS A 125 45.89 -19.74 -19.27
CA LYS A 125 47.19 -20.35 -19.51
C LYS A 125 48.05 -20.27 -18.24
N ASN A 126 48.89 -21.29 -18.00
CA ASN A 126 49.95 -21.30 -16.97
C ASN A 126 51.33 -21.76 -17.46
N MET A 127 51.50 -21.89 -18.78
CA MET A 127 52.69 -22.46 -19.39
C MET A 127 53.17 -21.57 -20.53
N THR A 128 54.49 -21.30 -20.59
CA THR A 128 55.15 -20.57 -21.67
C THR A 128 56.22 -21.45 -22.32
N THR A 129 56.42 -21.26 -23.62
CA THR A 129 57.35 -22.05 -24.42
C THR A 129 58.40 -21.14 -25.06
N CYS A 130 59.65 -21.59 -25.12
CA CYS A 130 60.72 -20.91 -25.82
C CYS A 130 60.49 -20.98 -27.34
N THR A 131 60.36 -19.82 -27.98
CA THR A 131 60.01 -19.70 -29.41
C THR A 131 61.23 -19.66 -30.33
N SER A 132 61.02 -19.82 -31.64
CA SER A 132 62.08 -19.71 -32.65
C SER A 132 62.73 -18.33 -32.74
N GLU A 133 62.08 -17.29 -32.18
CA GLU A 133 62.63 -15.94 -32.11
C GLU A 133 63.68 -15.80 -30.99
N GLY A 134 63.83 -16.82 -30.14
CA GLY A 134 64.68 -16.75 -28.94
C GLY A 134 64.07 -15.90 -27.83
N THR A 135 62.74 -15.87 -27.75
CA THR A 135 61.99 -15.26 -26.64
C THR A 135 60.94 -16.24 -26.10
N TRP A 136 60.60 -16.09 -24.82
CA TRP A 136 59.49 -16.84 -24.22
C TRP A 136 58.14 -16.33 -24.74
N GLU A 137 57.20 -17.23 -25.01
CA GLU A 137 55.84 -16.88 -25.45
C GLU A 137 55.20 -15.87 -24.49
N LYS A 138 54.68 -14.76 -25.05
CA LYS A 138 54.07 -13.69 -24.27
C LYS A 138 52.87 -14.21 -23.48
N MET A 139 52.91 -13.96 -22.17
CA MET A 139 51.96 -14.53 -21.22
C MET A 139 51.71 -13.61 -20.02
N SER A 140 50.55 -13.76 -19.38
CA SER A 140 50.21 -13.14 -18.09
C SER A 140 49.58 -14.17 -17.16
N VAL A 141 50.12 -14.31 -15.95
CA VAL A 141 49.53 -15.14 -14.88
C VAL A 141 49.13 -14.24 -13.72
N THR A 142 47.84 -14.30 -13.36
CA THR A 142 47.30 -13.58 -12.20
C THR A 142 46.83 -14.59 -11.16
N CYS A 143 47.32 -14.44 -9.94
CA CYS A 143 46.96 -15.27 -8.80
C CYS A 143 46.16 -14.43 -7.79
N THR A 144 44.98 -14.90 -7.39
CA THR A 144 44.13 -14.27 -6.39
C THR A 144 44.10 -15.11 -5.11
N ALA A 145 43.93 -14.45 -3.97
CA ALA A 145 43.84 -15.14 -2.69
C ALA A 145 42.58 -16.02 -2.66
N TYR A 146 42.73 -17.28 -2.22
CA TYR A 146 41.61 -18.19 -2.04
C TYR A 146 41.67 -18.79 -0.63
N CYS A 147 40.80 -18.27 0.25
CA CYS A 147 40.74 -18.67 1.65
C CYS A 147 39.87 -19.91 1.91
N GLY A 148 39.21 -20.47 0.89
CA GLY A 148 38.24 -21.56 1.06
C GLY A 148 36.83 -21.06 1.41
N PRO A 149 35.97 -21.89 2.02
CA PRO A 149 34.61 -21.50 2.38
C PRO A 149 34.61 -20.37 3.41
N ALA A 150 33.53 -19.59 3.41
CA ALA A 150 33.32 -18.51 4.37
C ALA A 150 33.43 -19.02 5.82
N PRO A 151 34.09 -18.27 6.73
CA PRO A 151 34.21 -18.66 8.13
C PRO A 151 32.83 -18.62 8.81
N GLU A 152 32.56 -19.57 9.69
CA GLU A 152 31.34 -19.60 10.48
C GLU A 152 31.40 -18.57 11.61
N VAL A 153 30.35 -17.76 11.75
CA VAL A 153 30.20 -16.77 12.83
C VAL A 153 28.99 -17.17 13.68
N PRO A 154 29.12 -17.29 15.01
CA PRO A 154 28.03 -17.74 15.88
C PRO A 154 26.77 -16.89 15.72
N HIS A 155 25.63 -17.55 15.51
CA HIS A 155 24.31 -16.93 15.32
C HIS A 155 24.26 -15.91 14.16
N ALA A 156 25.09 -16.09 13.13
CA ALA A 156 25.06 -15.32 11.91
C ALA A 156 25.01 -16.21 10.67
N GLU A 157 24.49 -15.65 9.59
CA GLU A 157 24.45 -16.24 8.25
C GLU A 157 25.25 -15.37 7.27
N VAL A 158 25.73 -15.98 6.19
CA VAL A 158 26.40 -15.25 5.11
C VAL A 158 25.36 -14.50 4.30
N ALA A 159 25.42 -13.16 4.36
CA ALA A 159 24.55 -12.30 3.58
C ALA A 159 25.09 -12.03 2.17
N TRP A 160 26.43 -12.04 2.01
CA TRP A 160 27.11 -11.80 0.74
C TRP A 160 28.54 -12.36 0.77
N ASP A 161 29.03 -12.84 -0.37
CA ASP A 161 30.34 -13.47 -0.54
C ASP A 161 30.92 -13.15 -1.94
N ASN A 162 32.17 -12.67 -2.00
CA ASN A 162 32.93 -12.48 -3.25
C ASN A 162 34.31 -13.19 -3.24
N SER A 163 34.47 -14.26 -2.47
CA SER A 163 35.70 -15.04 -2.24
C SER A 163 36.85 -14.33 -1.52
N THR A 164 36.87 -12.99 -1.50
CA THR A 164 37.90 -12.18 -0.83
C THR A 164 37.38 -11.45 0.40
N ALA A 165 36.07 -11.24 0.47
CA ALA A 165 35.36 -10.66 1.59
C ALA A 165 33.98 -11.33 1.72
N VAL A 166 33.56 -11.52 2.97
CA VAL A 166 32.27 -12.09 3.32
C VAL A 166 31.58 -11.16 4.31
N ILE A 167 30.33 -10.80 4.03
CA ILE A 167 29.49 -10.01 4.93
C ILE A 167 28.52 -10.95 5.64
N HIS A 168 28.55 -10.91 6.96
CA HIS A 168 27.70 -11.68 7.85
C HIS A 168 26.50 -10.87 8.30
N ARG A 169 25.37 -11.54 8.54
CA ARG A 169 24.18 -10.93 9.14
C ARG A 169 23.67 -11.85 10.23
N CYS A 170 23.28 -11.28 11.38
CA CYS A 170 22.69 -12.08 12.45
C CYS A 170 21.44 -12.81 11.95
N ILE A 171 21.31 -14.09 12.32
CA ILE A 171 20.14 -14.91 11.98
C ILE A 171 18.88 -14.35 12.64
N LYS A 172 17.72 -14.80 12.16
CA LYS A 172 16.43 -14.40 12.76
C LYS A 172 16.41 -14.71 14.26
N GLY A 173 15.93 -13.74 15.06
CA GLY A 173 15.91 -13.82 16.52
C GLY A 173 17.19 -13.32 17.19
N HIS A 174 18.16 -12.79 16.45
CA HIS A 174 19.37 -12.17 17.00
C HIS A 174 19.60 -10.76 16.42
N TYR A 175 20.28 -9.90 17.17
CA TYR A 175 20.68 -8.56 16.73
C TYR A 175 22.18 -8.34 16.85
N ARG A 176 22.71 -7.42 16.04
CA ARG A 176 24.11 -6.99 16.12
C ARG A 176 24.31 -6.20 17.40
N HIS A 177 24.98 -6.81 18.38
CA HIS A 177 25.31 -6.17 19.63
C HIS A 177 26.59 -5.34 19.50
N THR A 178 27.67 -5.98 19.01
CA THR A 178 29.01 -5.37 18.89
C THR A 178 29.79 -6.00 17.74
N GLY A 179 30.90 -5.38 17.35
CA GLY A 179 31.85 -5.93 16.39
C GLY A 179 31.55 -5.58 14.92
N SER A 180 32.44 -6.04 14.05
CA SER A 180 32.38 -5.86 12.60
C SER A 180 31.74 -7.08 11.93
N ASP A 181 30.88 -6.84 10.94
CA ASP A 181 30.16 -7.84 10.18
C ASP A 181 30.92 -8.38 8.95
N ILE A 182 32.12 -7.90 8.69
CA ILE A 182 32.93 -8.31 7.53
C ILE A 182 34.08 -9.24 7.94
N SER A 183 34.19 -10.37 7.24
CA SER A 183 35.40 -11.21 7.23
C SER A 183 36.19 -10.91 5.96
N VAL A 184 37.51 -10.76 6.07
CA VAL A 184 38.39 -10.41 4.93
C VAL A 184 39.45 -11.49 4.75
N CYS A 185 39.63 -11.95 3.51
CA CYS A 185 40.66 -12.91 3.12
C CYS A 185 41.96 -12.15 2.91
N ASP A 186 43.00 -12.49 3.67
CA ASP A 186 44.32 -11.89 3.51
C ASP A 186 45.09 -12.46 2.31
N ILE A 187 46.18 -11.79 1.93
CA ILE A 187 47.06 -12.21 0.83
C ILE A 187 47.75 -13.57 1.06
N THR A 188 47.66 -14.13 2.28
CA THR A 188 48.22 -15.44 2.64
C THR A 188 47.19 -16.57 2.51
N GLY A 189 45.96 -16.24 2.11
CA GLY A 189 44.87 -17.21 2.02
C GLY A 189 44.33 -17.62 3.39
N LYS A 190 44.32 -16.70 4.36
CA LYS A 190 43.65 -16.87 5.67
C LYS A 190 42.54 -15.84 5.87
N TRP A 191 41.42 -16.30 6.43
CA TRP A 191 40.32 -15.41 6.83
C TRP A 191 40.68 -14.65 8.10
N GLN A 192 40.62 -13.33 8.04
CA GLN A 192 40.36 -12.50 9.20
C GLN A 192 38.86 -12.56 9.50
N ILE A 193 38.50 -13.32 10.52
CA ILE A 193 37.10 -13.60 10.87
C ILE A 193 36.45 -12.35 11.45
N ALA A 194 35.21 -12.06 11.03
CA ALA A 194 34.36 -11.03 11.56
C ALA A 194 34.24 -11.12 13.09
N THR A 195 34.30 -9.98 13.78
CA THR A 195 34.14 -9.89 15.23
C THR A 195 32.67 -9.71 15.66
N LEU A 196 31.75 -9.94 14.72
CA LEU A 196 30.31 -9.77 14.92
C LEU A 196 29.81 -10.62 16.08
N HIS A 197 29.27 -9.95 17.09
CA HIS A 197 28.61 -10.61 18.21
C HIS A 197 27.10 -10.45 18.08
N CYS A 198 26.43 -11.53 17.73
CA CYS A 198 24.98 -11.60 17.64
C CYS A 198 24.39 -12.00 19.00
N LYS A 199 23.53 -11.16 19.58
CA LYS A 199 22.85 -11.43 20.85
C LYS A 199 21.40 -11.79 20.61
N GLU A 200 20.90 -12.75 21.37
CA GLU A 200 19.50 -13.19 21.30
C GLU A 200 18.54 -12.03 21.62
N LEU A 201 17.53 -11.84 20.76
CA LEU A 201 16.44 -10.90 20.98
C LEU A 201 15.48 -11.48 22.02
N LYS A 202 15.40 -10.86 23.20
CA LYS A 202 14.43 -11.20 24.24
C LYS A 202 13.29 -10.18 24.28
N LEU A 203 12.66 -9.96 23.13
CA LEU A 203 11.57 -9.00 23.02
C LEU A 203 10.34 -9.48 23.77
N LYS A 204 9.92 -8.66 24.72
CA LYS A 204 8.64 -8.77 25.42
C LYS A 204 7.70 -7.68 24.92
N ILE A 205 6.40 -7.98 24.97
CA ILE A 205 5.34 -7.01 24.69
C ILE A 205 4.62 -6.78 26.01
N ASN A 206 4.96 -5.67 26.65
CA ASN A 206 4.40 -5.30 27.95
C ASN A 206 3.42 -4.13 27.78
N ASP A 207 2.54 -3.93 28.76
CA ASP A 207 1.63 -2.77 28.83
C ASP A 207 0.85 -2.51 27.53
N LEU A 208 0.29 -3.57 26.94
CA LEU A 208 -0.57 -3.44 25.76
C LEU A 208 -1.89 -2.79 26.16
N VAL A 209 -2.15 -1.59 25.65
CA VAL A 209 -3.36 -0.82 25.95
C VAL A 209 -4.00 -0.32 24.66
N LEU A 210 -5.34 -0.28 24.62
CA LEU A 210 -6.09 0.40 23.58
C LEU A 210 -6.49 1.81 24.05
N ILE A 211 -6.00 2.82 23.35
CA ILE A 211 -6.25 4.24 23.61
C ILE A 211 -7.42 4.71 22.75
N ASN A 212 -8.40 5.36 23.39
CA ASN A 212 -9.57 5.96 22.75
C ASN A 212 -10.31 5.02 21.78
N GLU A 213 -10.36 3.73 22.11
CA GLU A 213 -11.01 2.68 21.30
C GLU A 213 -10.50 2.59 19.84
N ARG A 214 -9.32 3.17 19.55
CA ARG A 214 -8.78 3.28 18.18
C ARG A 214 -7.33 2.89 18.06
N CYS A 215 -6.48 3.30 19.00
CA CYS A 215 -5.03 3.18 18.83
C CYS A 215 -4.42 2.26 19.87
N LEU A 216 -3.77 1.19 19.40
CA LEU A 216 -2.98 0.30 20.25
C LEU A 216 -1.66 0.97 20.59
N ARG A 217 -1.27 0.89 21.85
CA ARG A 217 0.05 1.28 22.35
C ARG A 217 0.60 0.15 23.21
N TRP A 218 1.88 -0.12 23.11
CA TRP A 218 2.55 -1.10 23.96
C TRP A 218 3.97 -0.65 24.27
N ASN A 219 4.56 -1.24 25.31
CA ASN A 219 5.98 -1.13 25.59
C ASN A 219 6.72 -2.21 24.81
N ALA A 220 7.55 -1.78 23.87
CA ALA A 220 8.47 -2.62 23.12
C ALA A 220 9.86 -2.49 23.77
N GLU A 221 10.25 -3.48 24.57
CA GLU A 221 11.60 -3.60 25.12
C GLU A 221 12.59 -4.05 24.02
N ASN A 222 12.73 -3.23 22.97
CA ASN A 222 13.43 -3.59 21.74
C ASN A 222 14.86 -3.09 21.64
N GLU A 223 15.39 -2.41 22.67
CA GLU A 223 16.76 -1.87 22.70
C GLU A 223 17.14 -1.10 21.40
N GLY A 224 16.16 -0.47 20.73
CA GLY A 224 16.35 0.26 19.46
C GLY A 224 16.34 -0.62 18.20
N TYR A 225 16.16 -1.93 18.31
CA TYR A 225 15.98 -2.83 17.17
C TYR A 225 14.64 -2.59 16.48
N ARG A 226 14.66 -2.52 15.15
CA ARG A 226 13.44 -2.37 14.34
C ARG A 226 12.70 -3.70 14.27
N GLU A 227 11.75 -3.89 15.17
CA GLU A 227 10.92 -5.09 15.23
C GLU A 227 9.74 -5.01 14.25
N LYS A 228 9.30 -6.16 13.75
CA LYS A 228 8.11 -6.30 12.92
C LYS A 228 7.03 -7.04 13.68
N TYR A 229 5.88 -6.38 13.81
CA TYR A 229 4.71 -6.88 14.53
C TYR A 229 3.61 -7.28 13.55
N THR A 230 2.99 -8.41 13.82
CA THR A 230 1.71 -8.82 13.24
C THR A 230 0.61 -8.57 14.25
N VAL A 231 -0.40 -7.78 13.88
CA VAL A 231 -1.57 -7.50 14.72
C VAL A 231 -2.79 -8.14 14.08
N THR A 232 -3.41 -9.08 14.77
CA THR A 232 -4.65 -9.75 14.36
C THR A 232 -5.76 -9.38 15.30
N PHE A 233 -6.92 -9.00 14.76
CA PHE A 233 -8.06 -8.62 15.58
C PHE A 233 -9.34 -9.22 15.03
N VAL A 234 -10.16 -9.70 15.98
CA VAL A 234 -11.41 -10.40 15.72
C VAL A 234 -12.52 -9.68 16.49
N GLY A 235 -13.48 -9.12 15.76
CA GLY A 235 -14.66 -8.47 16.29
C GLY A 235 -15.88 -9.39 16.23
N LEU A 236 -16.60 -9.48 17.33
CA LEU A 236 -17.87 -10.21 17.45
C LEU A 236 -18.95 -9.28 18.03
N ARG A 237 -20.21 -9.55 17.72
CA ARG A 237 -21.37 -8.79 18.20
C ARG A 237 -22.35 -9.70 18.90
N ASP A 238 -22.77 -9.33 20.10
CA ASP A 238 -23.69 -10.15 20.89
C ASP A 238 -25.12 -10.15 20.30
N PHE A 239 -25.52 -9.07 19.63
CA PHE A 239 -26.84 -8.91 19.00
C PHE A 239 -26.92 -9.51 17.60
N GLU A 240 -25.79 -9.88 16.99
CA GLU A 240 -25.70 -10.36 15.62
C GLU A 240 -24.75 -11.56 15.56
N GLN A 241 -25.25 -12.75 15.94
CA GLN A 241 -24.42 -13.96 16.12
C GLN A 241 -23.63 -14.37 14.87
N LEU A 242 -24.14 -14.06 13.68
CA LEU A 242 -23.47 -14.38 12.41
C LEU A 242 -22.40 -13.35 12.01
N PHE A 243 -22.32 -12.21 12.70
CA PHE A 243 -21.34 -11.19 12.40
C PHE A 243 -19.94 -11.58 12.91
N SER A 244 -18.95 -11.49 12.03
CA SER A 244 -17.54 -11.60 12.40
C SER A 244 -16.68 -10.67 11.56
N ASP A 245 -15.86 -9.85 12.22
CA ASP A 245 -14.87 -8.99 11.57
C ASP A 245 -13.46 -9.49 11.92
N ARG A 246 -12.82 -10.20 11.00
CA ARG A 246 -11.47 -10.76 11.19
C ARG A 246 -10.48 -10.08 10.25
N ARG A 247 -9.54 -9.33 10.81
CA ARG A 247 -8.54 -8.57 10.04
C ARG A 247 -7.13 -8.72 10.62
N LYS A 248 -6.14 -8.48 9.76
CA LYS A 248 -4.70 -8.54 10.08
C LYS A 248 -4.00 -7.30 9.56
N LYS A 249 -3.07 -6.75 10.34
CA LYS A 249 -2.21 -5.62 9.97
C LYS A 249 -0.77 -5.92 10.33
N ILE A 250 0.16 -5.50 9.48
CA ILE A 250 1.60 -5.65 9.67
C ILE A 250 2.18 -4.26 9.92
N PHE A 251 3.06 -4.16 10.91
CA PHE A 251 3.61 -2.88 11.36
C PHE A 251 5.05 -3.09 11.83
N SER A 252 5.97 -2.17 11.52
CA SER A 252 7.37 -2.26 11.95
C SER A 252 7.81 -0.99 12.65
N SER A 253 8.46 -1.11 13.81
CA SER A 253 8.89 0.02 14.62
C SER A 253 10.14 -0.31 15.44
N SER A 254 11.03 0.67 15.59
CA SER A 254 12.15 0.68 16.52
C SER A 254 11.88 1.54 17.76
N ALA A 255 10.69 2.15 17.87
CA ALA A 255 10.34 2.97 19.02
C ALA A 255 10.07 2.11 20.27
N PRO A 256 10.40 2.60 21.48
CA PRO A 256 10.10 1.89 22.73
C PRO A 256 8.60 1.88 23.05
N TRP A 257 7.84 2.86 22.56
CA TRP A 257 6.38 2.94 22.73
C TRP A 257 5.66 3.08 21.39
N PRO A 258 5.57 2.01 20.58
CA PRO A 258 4.91 2.10 19.29
C PRO A 258 3.40 2.33 19.42
N VAL A 259 2.82 3.03 18.44
CA VAL A 259 1.38 3.30 18.36
C VAL A 259 0.83 2.86 17.01
N LEU A 260 -0.25 2.09 17.01
CA LEU A 260 -0.93 1.63 15.80
C LEU A 260 -2.44 1.85 15.90
N CYS A 261 -2.98 2.72 15.04
CA CYS A 261 -4.42 2.94 14.98
C CYS A 261 -5.14 1.95 14.04
N LEU A 262 -6.22 1.38 14.56
CA LEU A 262 -7.11 0.44 13.91
C LEU A 262 -8.48 1.10 13.66
N ASN A 263 -9.06 0.84 12.49
CA ASN A 263 -10.42 1.28 12.17
C ASN A 263 -11.41 0.22 12.65
N LEU A 264 -11.58 0.13 13.96
CA LEU A 264 -12.51 -0.80 14.60
C LEU A 264 -13.96 -0.37 14.31
N LEU A 265 -14.84 -1.34 14.10
CA LEU A 265 -16.26 -1.10 13.87
C LEU A 265 -16.96 -0.78 15.20
N PRO A 266 -18.00 0.07 15.20
CA PRO A 266 -18.71 0.45 16.42
C PRO A 266 -19.53 -0.71 16.99
N ALA A 267 -19.88 -0.61 18.29
CA ALA A 267 -20.71 -1.58 19.01
C ALA A 267 -20.23 -3.03 18.83
N THR A 268 -18.92 -3.25 18.86
CA THR A 268 -18.29 -4.54 18.54
C THR A 268 -17.25 -4.89 19.59
N ASN A 269 -17.28 -6.13 20.07
CA ASN A 269 -16.33 -6.68 21.03
C ASN A 269 -15.13 -7.24 20.27
N TYR A 270 -13.98 -6.57 20.36
CA TYR A 270 -12.75 -6.97 19.72
C TYR A 270 -11.82 -7.70 20.68
N THR A 271 -11.26 -8.82 20.21
CA THR A 271 -10.05 -9.41 20.76
C THR A 271 -8.90 -9.11 19.81
N ILE A 272 -7.88 -8.40 20.30
CA ILE A 272 -6.75 -7.92 19.52
C ILE A 272 -5.48 -8.59 20.04
N THR A 273 -4.82 -9.37 19.20
CA THR A 273 -3.55 -10.02 19.50
C THR A 273 -2.44 -9.40 18.68
N ILE A 274 -1.37 -8.98 19.34
CA ILE A 274 -0.13 -8.54 18.73
C ILE A 274 0.93 -9.62 18.88
N THR A 275 1.71 -9.84 17.83
CA THR A 275 2.76 -10.85 17.76
C THR A 275 4.04 -10.22 17.24
N ALA A 276 5.14 -10.30 17.99
CA ALA A 276 6.47 -9.97 17.50
C ALA A 276 6.97 -11.07 16.55
N GLU A 277 7.41 -10.74 15.34
CA GLU A 277 7.81 -11.74 14.34
C GLU A 277 9.16 -12.40 14.64
N SER A 278 10.07 -11.71 15.34
CA SER A 278 11.39 -12.23 15.67
C SER A 278 11.33 -13.28 16.78
N THR A 279 10.62 -13.01 17.88
CA THR A 279 10.54 -13.89 19.07
C THR A 279 9.26 -14.72 19.14
N ARG A 280 8.26 -14.44 18.28
CA ARG A 280 6.89 -14.98 18.37
C ARG A 280 6.19 -14.67 19.70
N ALA A 281 6.70 -13.73 20.48
CA ALA A 281 6.02 -13.26 21.69
C ALA A 281 4.68 -12.64 21.32
N THR A 282 3.62 -13.01 22.04
CA THR A 282 2.28 -12.49 21.83
C THR A 282 1.75 -11.78 23.05
N SER A 283 0.89 -10.79 22.82
CA SER A 283 0.10 -10.14 23.86
C SER A 283 -1.30 -9.87 23.31
N THR A 284 -2.31 -9.94 24.16
CA THR A 284 -3.71 -9.79 23.75
C THR A 284 -4.42 -8.78 24.63
N VAL A 285 -5.23 -7.93 24.02
CA VAL A 285 -6.11 -6.99 24.69
C VAL A 285 -7.52 -7.12 24.15
N THR A 286 -8.52 -7.01 25.02
CA THR A 286 -9.92 -6.94 24.63
C THR A 286 -10.42 -5.51 24.68
N ALA A 287 -11.34 -5.17 23.79
CA ALA A 287 -11.92 -3.84 23.71
C ALA A 287 -13.35 -3.89 23.21
N ASN A 288 -14.21 -3.07 23.82
CA ASN A 288 -15.58 -2.90 23.40
C ASN A 288 -15.69 -1.50 22.81
N THR A 289 -16.06 -1.41 21.53
CA THR A 289 -16.21 -0.11 20.88
C THR A 289 -17.56 0.51 21.20
N SER A 290 -17.54 1.80 21.52
CA SER A 290 -18.71 2.60 21.80
C SER A 290 -19.59 2.79 20.55
N ILE A 291 -20.86 3.13 20.79
CA ILE A 291 -21.79 3.53 19.73
C ILE A 291 -21.51 5.01 19.43
N PRO A 292 -21.14 5.38 18.20
CA PRO A 292 -21.00 6.79 17.84
C PRO A 292 -22.38 7.45 17.82
N VAL A 293 -22.40 8.78 17.83
CA VAL A 293 -23.65 9.52 17.63
C VAL A 293 -24.19 9.14 16.24
N PRO A 294 -25.45 8.66 16.12
CA PRO A 294 -26.00 8.30 14.84
C PRO A 294 -26.06 9.52 13.92
N PRO A 295 -25.78 9.35 12.62
CA PRO A 295 -25.92 10.45 11.68
C PRO A 295 -27.34 11.00 11.73
N THR A 296 -27.46 12.32 11.69
CA THR A 296 -28.77 12.95 11.55
C THR A 296 -29.35 12.57 10.20
N PRO A 297 -30.55 12.00 10.14
CA PRO A 297 -31.15 11.56 8.87
C PRO A 297 -31.35 12.74 7.93
N GLU A 298 -31.16 12.50 6.64
CA GLU A 298 -31.37 13.52 5.61
C GLU A 298 -32.87 13.76 5.43
N ILE A 299 -33.31 14.97 5.78
CA ILE A 299 -34.72 15.36 5.74
C ILE A 299 -34.87 16.67 4.98
N LYS A 300 -35.92 16.74 4.15
CA LYS A 300 -36.38 17.98 3.55
C LYS A 300 -37.47 18.57 4.45
N TYR A 301 -37.15 19.64 5.16
CA TYR A 301 -38.13 20.35 6.00
C TYR A 301 -39.33 20.79 5.16
N SER A 302 -40.54 20.59 5.69
CA SER A 302 -41.78 21.02 5.06
C SER A 302 -42.73 21.67 6.06
N GLU A 303 -43.48 22.65 5.59
CA GLU A 303 -44.64 23.19 6.30
C GLU A 303 -45.90 22.72 5.59
N VAL A 304 -46.80 22.06 6.33
CA VAL A 304 -47.96 21.38 5.75
C VAL A 304 -49.23 21.79 6.48
N GLU A 305 -50.21 22.29 5.73
CA GLU A 305 -51.54 22.57 6.23
C GLU A 305 -52.49 21.39 5.97
N ALA A 306 -52.53 20.44 6.90
CA ALA A 306 -53.43 19.27 6.81
C ALA A 306 -53.80 18.74 8.19
N SER A 307 -54.99 18.14 8.31
CA SER A 307 -55.42 17.45 9.54
C SER A 307 -54.64 16.15 9.80
N SER A 308 -54.11 15.52 8.74
CA SER A 308 -53.31 14.29 8.79
C SER A 308 -52.26 14.28 7.66
N PRO A 309 -51.15 15.03 7.79
CA PRO A 309 -50.14 15.13 6.75
C PRO A 309 -49.32 13.84 6.61
N THR A 310 -49.03 13.44 5.36
CA THR A 310 -48.07 12.37 5.06
C THR A 310 -46.70 12.96 4.76
N LEU A 311 -45.70 12.56 5.54
CA LEU A 311 -44.31 13.01 5.44
C LEU A 311 -43.43 11.93 4.81
N LYS A 312 -42.44 12.37 4.04
CA LYS A 312 -41.46 11.51 3.37
C LYS A 312 -40.11 11.54 4.10
N LEU A 313 -39.50 10.38 4.25
CA LEU A 313 -38.18 10.19 4.85
C LEU A 313 -37.34 9.27 3.99
N TRP A 314 -36.07 9.65 3.77
CA TRP A 314 -35.08 8.81 3.12
C TRP A 314 -34.16 8.18 4.18
N ARG A 315 -34.11 6.85 4.21
CA ARG A 315 -33.20 6.12 5.10
C ARG A 315 -31.81 6.06 4.48
N SER A 316 -30.79 6.45 5.26
CA SER A 316 -29.39 6.16 4.96
C SER A 316 -29.02 4.76 5.45
N THR A 317 -28.25 4.00 4.66
CA THR A 317 -27.75 2.69 5.07
C THR A 317 -26.54 2.85 5.99
N ASN A 318 -26.61 2.32 7.21
CA ASN A 318 -25.53 2.44 8.19
C ASN A 318 -25.25 1.11 8.90
N THR A 319 -23.99 0.90 9.28
CA THR A 319 -23.55 -0.20 10.15
C THR A 319 -24.27 -0.29 11.50
N LEU A 320 -24.92 0.79 11.94
CA LEU A 320 -25.69 0.85 13.19
C LEU A 320 -27.17 0.45 13.01
N ASP A 321 -27.67 0.34 11.78
CA ASP A 321 -29.10 0.08 11.50
C ASP A 321 -29.71 -1.09 12.30
N PRO A 322 -29.01 -2.22 12.59
CA PRO A 322 -29.57 -3.32 13.38
C PRO A 322 -29.93 -2.96 14.83
N ILE A 323 -29.32 -1.90 15.38
CA ILE A 323 -29.51 -1.46 16.77
C ILE A 323 -30.13 -0.06 16.88
N CYS A 324 -30.51 0.54 15.74
CA CYS A 324 -31.10 1.86 15.66
C CYS A 324 -32.60 1.80 15.34
N MET A 325 -33.34 2.76 15.88
CA MET A 325 -34.75 3.00 15.60
C MET A 325 -35.03 4.49 15.45
N TYR A 326 -36.05 4.83 14.67
CA TYR A 326 -36.63 6.17 14.61
C TYR A 326 -37.77 6.30 15.62
N GLN A 327 -37.78 7.39 16.37
CA GLN A 327 -38.92 7.86 17.17
C GLN A 327 -39.46 9.15 16.57
N VAL A 328 -40.76 9.19 16.29
CA VAL A 328 -41.42 10.37 15.74
C VAL A 328 -42.16 11.08 16.87
N PHE A 329 -41.77 12.31 17.16
CA PHE A 329 -42.38 13.16 18.17
C PHE A 329 -43.32 14.16 17.52
N VAL A 330 -44.49 14.36 18.12
CA VAL A 330 -45.44 15.42 17.79
C VAL A 330 -45.49 16.36 18.99
N ILE A 331 -45.11 17.62 18.79
CA ILE A 331 -44.98 18.60 19.88
C ILE A 331 -45.74 19.86 19.49
N PRO A 332 -46.70 20.33 20.30
CA PRO A 332 -47.32 21.64 20.08
C PRO A 332 -46.24 22.73 19.99
N VAL A 333 -46.41 23.73 19.11
CA VAL A 333 -45.43 24.82 18.94
C VAL A 333 -45.09 25.50 20.27
N GLU A 334 -46.09 25.70 21.13
CA GLU A 334 -45.95 26.28 22.47
C GLU A 334 -45.03 25.45 23.41
N GLY A 335 -44.94 24.14 23.17
CA GLY A 335 -44.14 23.20 23.97
C GLY A 335 -42.75 22.90 23.42
N VAL A 336 -42.38 23.43 22.24
CA VAL A 336 -41.11 23.05 21.56
C VAL A 336 -39.86 23.46 22.35
N MET A 337 -39.93 24.56 23.11
CA MET A 337 -38.84 25.06 23.95
C MET A 337 -38.51 24.13 25.13
N LEU A 338 -39.37 23.16 25.43
CA LEU A 338 -39.19 22.17 26.49
C LEU A 338 -38.66 20.83 25.96
N PHE A 339 -38.45 20.69 24.64
CA PHE A 339 -37.98 19.45 24.06
C PHE A 339 -36.47 19.26 24.28
N ASP A 340 -36.12 18.21 25.02
CA ASP A 340 -34.75 17.76 25.18
C ASP A 340 -34.50 16.48 24.37
N CYS A 341 -33.72 16.61 23.28
CA CYS A 341 -33.30 15.49 22.45
C CYS A 341 -32.44 14.46 23.21
N SER A 342 -31.87 14.82 24.36
CA SER A 342 -31.09 13.92 25.20
C SER A 342 -31.95 13.10 26.17
N SER A 343 -33.21 13.50 26.38
CA SER A 343 -34.09 12.90 27.39
C SER A 343 -34.43 11.44 27.10
N ALA A 344 -34.14 10.53 28.04
CA ALA A 344 -34.45 9.12 27.87
C ALA A 344 -35.97 8.82 27.81
N VAL A 345 -36.80 9.78 28.24
CA VAL A 345 -38.25 9.66 28.35
C VAL A 345 -38.89 9.62 26.97
N SER A 346 -39.74 8.62 26.74
CA SER A 346 -40.59 8.51 25.55
C SER A 346 -42.05 8.66 25.98
N PRO A 347 -42.60 9.89 26.05
CA PRO A 347 -43.95 10.13 26.54
C PRO A 347 -45.00 9.42 25.67
N ARG A 348 -45.87 8.64 26.31
CA ARG A 348 -47.00 7.97 25.67
C ARG A 348 -48.24 8.86 25.72
N PHE A 349 -49.01 8.87 24.64
CA PHE A 349 -50.23 9.69 24.50
C PHE A 349 -51.21 9.47 25.68
N PHE A 350 -51.59 8.23 25.97
CA PHE A 350 -52.56 7.92 27.03
C PHE A 350 -52.03 8.08 28.47
N ALA A 351 -50.71 8.24 28.65
CA ALA A 351 -50.11 8.40 29.97
C ALA A 351 -49.97 9.88 30.39
N GLN A 352 -50.22 10.83 29.49
CA GLN A 352 -50.14 12.25 29.78
C GLN A 352 -51.49 12.78 30.29
N GLN A 353 -51.52 13.21 31.55
CA GLN A 353 -52.66 13.92 32.14
C GLN A 353 -52.88 15.35 31.57
N ARG A 354 -52.00 15.83 30.68
CA ARG A 354 -52.08 17.14 30.02
C ARG A 354 -51.67 17.03 28.54
N CYS A 355 -52.52 17.50 27.64
CA CYS A 355 -52.31 17.54 26.19
C CYS A 355 -51.28 18.59 25.72
N ASP A 356 -50.75 19.41 26.64
CA ASP A 356 -49.84 20.53 26.33
C ASP A 356 -48.37 20.08 26.19
N ARG A 357 -48.08 18.79 26.41
CA ARG A 357 -46.73 18.21 26.26
C ARG A 357 -46.69 17.33 25.02
N GLY A 358 -45.60 17.42 24.26
CA GLY A 358 -45.41 16.56 23.09
C GLY A 358 -45.39 15.07 23.47
N TYR A 359 -45.76 14.23 22.50
CA TYR A 359 -45.85 12.77 22.64
C TYR A 359 -45.09 12.07 21.51
N VAL A 360 -44.68 10.83 21.76
CA VAL A 360 -44.15 9.95 20.70
C VAL A 360 -45.32 9.29 20.00
N THR A 361 -45.39 9.48 18.69
CA THR A 361 -46.48 9.02 17.84
C THR A 361 -46.13 7.71 17.12
N ALA A 362 -44.84 7.42 16.94
CA ALA A 362 -44.36 6.17 16.38
C ALA A 362 -42.94 5.81 16.81
N GLN A 363 -42.67 4.51 16.88
CA GLN A 363 -41.32 3.94 16.93
C GLN A 363 -41.13 2.93 15.81
N ILE A 364 -40.11 3.13 14.97
CA ILE A 364 -39.88 2.39 13.74
C ILE A 364 -38.45 1.83 13.74
N GLN A 365 -38.30 0.51 13.66
CA GLN A 365 -36.97 -0.12 13.56
C GLN A 365 -36.34 0.16 12.19
N LEU A 366 -35.04 0.49 12.16
CA LEU A 366 -34.34 0.71 10.89
C LEU A 366 -34.05 -0.61 10.17
N SER A 367 -33.87 -1.72 10.89
CA SER A 367 -33.62 -3.03 10.28
C SER A 367 -34.76 -3.43 9.33
N GLY A 368 -34.45 -3.69 8.06
CA GLY A 368 -35.43 -4.12 7.06
C GLY A 368 -36.36 -3.02 6.51
N LEU A 369 -36.17 -1.77 6.91
CA LEU A 369 -36.97 -0.64 6.44
C LEU A 369 -36.62 -0.28 4.98
N ALA A 370 -37.62 0.08 4.16
CA ALA A 370 -37.39 0.52 2.78
C ALA A 370 -36.56 1.82 2.71
N ALA A 371 -35.95 2.10 1.55
CA ALA A 371 -35.12 3.29 1.35
C ALA A 371 -35.93 4.61 1.44
N GLU A 372 -37.18 4.59 0.98
CA GLU A 372 -38.13 5.70 1.13
C GLU A 372 -39.29 5.24 2.01
N ILE A 373 -39.65 6.07 2.99
CA ILE A 373 -40.71 5.80 3.96
C ILE A 373 -41.73 6.94 3.89
N ASN A 374 -43.00 6.57 3.76
CA ASN A 374 -44.13 7.50 3.88
C ASN A 374 -44.78 7.28 5.24
N PHE A 375 -44.85 8.33 6.05
CA PHE A 375 -45.43 8.27 7.40
C PHE A 375 -46.54 9.32 7.54
N THR A 376 -47.76 8.89 7.85
CA THR A 376 -48.92 9.78 8.02
C THR A 376 -49.10 10.13 9.48
N ILE A 377 -49.10 11.42 9.83
CA ILE A 377 -49.32 11.87 11.21
C ILE A 377 -50.81 11.80 11.55
N GLY A 378 -51.14 11.22 12.71
CA GLY A 378 -52.51 11.18 13.25
C GLY A 378 -53.45 10.18 12.57
N ASP A 379 -52.90 9.13 11.97
CA ASP A 379 -53.67 8.09 11.27
C ASP A 379 -54.33 7.04 12.19
N GLN A 380 -54.21 7.22 13.52
CA GLN A 380 -54.81 6.36 14.54
C GLN A 380 -54.30 4.92 14.54
N GLN A 381 -53.13 4.67 13.94
CA GLN A 381 -52.48 3.35 13.98
C GLN A 381 -51.49 3.25 15.14
N LEU A 382 -51.11 2.00 15.46
CA LEU A 382 -50.09 1.70 16.46
C LEU A 382 -48.75 1.41 15.76
N TYR A 383 -47.70 2.12 16.16
CA TYR A 383 -46.35 1.95 15.63
C TYR A 383 -45.39 1.60 16.77
N GLY A 384 -45.07 0.31 16.90
CA GLY A 384 -44.43 -0.23 18.09
C GLY A 384 -45.40 -0.13 19.28
N ASP A 385 -44.97 0.50 20.37
CA ASP A 385 -45.78 0.71 21.57
C ASP A 385 -46.52 2.06 21.60
N PHE A 386 -46.50 2.82 20.51
CA PHE A 386 -46.99 4.19 20.45
C PHE A 386 -48.20 4.34 19.55
N PHE A 387 -49.22 5.03 20.04
CA PHE A 387 -50.45 5.31 19.32
C PHE A 387 -50.34 6.64 18.59
N ASN A 388 -50.60 6.62 17.28
CA ASN A 388 -50.52 7.79 16.41
C ASN A 388 -51.80 8.63 16.50
N ALA A 389 -51.93 9.37 17.60
CA ALA A 389 -53.13 10.13 17.91
C ALA A 389 -53.40 11.26 16.90
N PRO A 390 -54.69 11.53 16.59
CA PRO A 390 -55.07 12.60 15.67
C PRO A 390 -54.68 13.97 16.23
N LEU A 391 -54.30 14.89 15.33
CA LEU A 391 -53.93 16.26 15.67
C LEU A 391 -55.18 17.07 16.06
N GLU A 392 -55.05 17.98 17.04
CA GLU A 392 -56.16 18.84 17.44
C GLU A 392 -56.37 19.95 16.41
N ASN A 393 -57.64 20.28 16.14
CA ASN A 393 -58.01 21.36 15.25
C ASN A 393 -57.52 22.72 15.78
N GLY A 394 -57.02 23.57 14.88
CA GLY A 394 -56.55 24.92 15.21
C GLY A 394 -55.24 25.00 16.00
N LYS A 395 -54.54 23.87 16.26
CA LYS A 395 -53.22 23.86 16.89
C LYS A 395 -52.11 23.56 15.89
N ASP A 396 -50.99 24.27 16.04
CA ASP A 396 -49.77 24.04 15.28
C ASP A 396 -48.84 23.06 16.01
N TYR A 397 -48.20 22.18 15.26
CA TYR A 397 -47.29 21.16 15.78
C TYR A 397 -45.95 21.13 15.04
N TYR A 398 -44.86 20.93 15.77
CA TYR A 398 -43.60 20.47 15.21
C TYR A 398 -43.53 18.94 15.25
N VAL A 399 -43.12 18.35 14.14
CA VAL A 399 -42.78 16.94 14.04
C VAL A 399 -41.28 16.82 14.13
N ILE A 400 -40.78 16.12 15.15
CA ILE A 400 -39.34 15.89 15.35
C ILE A 400 -39.04 14.41 15.14
N LEU A 401 -38.08 14.12 14.27
CA LEU A 401 -37.55 12.78 14.11
C LEU A 401 -36.33 12.61 15.00
N ARG A 402 -36.33 11.58 15.83
CA ARG A 402 -35.23 11.20 16.70
C ARG A 402 -34.71 9.83 16.31
N THR A 403 -33.43 9.74 15.98
CA THR A 403 -32.74 8.46 15.80
C THR A 403 -32.18 8.02 17.14
N VAL A 404 -32.50 6.82 17.59
CA VAL A 404 -31.99 6.24 18.84
C VAL A 404 -31.29 4.94 18.52
N CYS A 405 -30.01 4.84 18.88
CA CYS A 405 -29.21 3.62 18.73
C CYS A 405 -28.83 3.11 20.11
N GLN A 406 -29.16 1.85 20.39
CA GLN A 406 -29.00 1.28 21.72
C GLN A 406 -28.43 -0.13 21.67
N TRP A 407 -27.36 -0.35 22.42
CA TRP A 407 -26.76 -1.66 22.63
C TRP A 407 -26.36 -1.83 24.10
N GLY A 408 -26.91 -2.86 24.75
CA GLY A 408 -26.77 -3.06 26.19
C GLY A 408 -27.28 -1.85 26.97
N LYS A 409 -26.41 -1.26 27.80
CA LYS A 409 -26.69 -0.01 28.56
C LYS A 409 -26.32 1.26 27.79
N SER A 410 -25.59 1.14 26.68
CA SER A 410 -25.14 2.28 25.88
C SER A 410 -26.24 2.73 24.95
N ARG A 411 -26.56 4.03 24.99
CA ARG A 411 -27.59 4.66 24.14
C ARG A 411 -27.07 6.00 23.63
N THR A 412 -27.11 6.17 22.32
CA THR A 412 -26.83 7.45 21.64
C THR A 412 -28.01 7.84 20.76
N GLN A 413 -28.17 9.14 20.54
CA GLN A 413 -29.31 9.64 19.78
C GLN A 413 -29.03 10.99 19.13
N SER A 414 -29.75 11.27 18.06
CA SER A 414 -29.76 12.54 17.35
C SER A 414 -31.20 12.91 17.00
N CYS A 415 -31.49 14.21 16.88
CA CYS A 415 -32.81 14.70 16.51
C CYS A 415 -32.73 15.73 15.39
N VAL A 416 -33.80 15.79 14.60
CA VAL A 416 -33.99 16.78 13.54
C VAL A 416 -35.46 17.14 13.45
N ILE A 417 -35.75 18.41 13.22
CA ILE A 417 -37.11 18.87 12.95
C ILE A 417 -37.48 18.42 11.54
N TRP A 418 -38.51 17.58 11.45
CA TRP A 418 -38.96 17.00 10.20
C TRP A 418 -39.92 17.93 9.46
N ALA A 419 -40.95 18.43 10.15
CA ALA A 419 -41.96 19.28 9.55
C ALA A 419 -42.63 20.18 10.60
N LYS A 420 -43.28 21.25 10.12
CA LYS A 420 -44.27 22.02 10.87
C LYS A 420 -45.65 21.75 10.28
N VAL A 421 -46.57 21.26 11.11
CA VAL A 421 -47.97 21.05 10.74
C VAL A 421 -48.77 22.23 11.25
N ILE A 422 -49.44 22.93 10.33
CA ILE A 422 -50.25 24.10 10.65
C ILE A 422 -51.70 23.64 10.80
N GLY A 423 -52.28 23.90 11.96
CA GLY A 423 -53.64 23.51 12.29
C GLY A 423 -54.63 24.36 11.51
N LYS A 424 -55.53 23.74 10.73
CA LYS A 424 -56.65 24.47 10.15
C LYS A 424 -57.71 24.71 11.22
N ASP A 425 -57.93 25.98 11.51
CA ASP A 425 -59.04 26.43 12.33
C ASP A 425 -60.31 26.31 11.48
N TYR A 426 -61.07 25.23 11.64
CA TYR A 426 -62.39 25.09 11.01
C TYR A 426 -63.37 26.07 11.68
N LYS A 427 -63.15 27.38 11.55
CA LYS A 427 -64.22 28.35 11.73
C LYS A 427 -65.12 28.24 10.51
N SER A 428 -66.30 27.65 10.73
CA SER A 428 -67.40 27.45 9.78
C SER A 428 -67.44 26.09 9.08
N ILE A 429 -67.82 25.04 9.83
CA ILE A 429 -68.62 23.95 9.26
C ILE A 429 -70.07 24.26 9.60
N THR A 430 -70.86 24.62 8.58
CA THR A 430 -72.32 24.62 8.62
C THR A 430 -72.78 23.21 9.00
N ALA A 431 -73.13 23.00 10.27
CA ALA A 431 -73.83 21.80 10.68
C ALA A 431 -75.28 21.90 10.17
N LEU A 432 -75.54 21.44 8.95
CA LEU A 432 -76.89 21.06 8.52
C LEU A 432 -77.28 19.81 9.34
N CYS A 433 -77.90 20.05 10.49
CA CYS A 433 -78.50 18.97 11.27
C CYS A 433 -79.73 18.47 10.51
N HIS A 434 -79.67 17.25 9.98
CA HIS A 434 -80.80 16.61 9.31
C HIS A 434 -82.01 16.46 10.26
N LEU A 435 -83.20 16.69 9.70
CA LEU A 435 -84.50 16.69 10.35
C LEU A 435 -84.79 15.41 11.15
N LYS A 436 -85.33 15.58 12.37
CA LYS A 436 -86.00 14.51 13.10
C LYS A 436 -87.51 14.70 12.95
N PHE A 437 -88.19 13.75 12.31
CA PHE A 437 -89.65 13.72 12.21
C PHE A 437 -90.27 13.44 13.58
N VAL A 438 -91.04 14.40 14.10
CA VAL A 438 -92.03 14.14 15.16
C VAL A 438 -93.38 14.60 14.62
N LYS A 439 -94.37 13.69 14.67
CA LYS A 439 -95.72 13.79 14.09
C LYS A 439 -96.23 15.24 13.85
N ASN A 440 -96.38 15.57 12.56
CA ASN A 440 -97.10 16.72 11.98
C ASN A 440 -96.64 18.15 12.32
N MET A 441 -95.39 18.38 12.72
CA MET A 441 -94.80 19.73 12.77
C MET A 441 -93.46 19.78 12.04
N ILE A 442 -93.29 20.73 11.11
CA ILE A 442 -91.98 21.07 10.52
C ILE A 442 -91.44 22.29 11.26
N LEU A 443 -90.40 22.08 12.06
CA LEU A 443 -89.61 23.14 12.68
C LEU A 443 -88.32 23.33 11.89
N THR A 444 -88.13 24.53 11.34
CA THR A 444 -86.83 24.96 10.80
C THR A 444 -86.16 25.88 11.82
N ILE A 445 -85.00 25.45 12.31
CA ILE A 445 -84.16 26.24 13.23
C ILE A 445 -82.94 26.66 12.44
N SER A 446 -82.80 27.96 12.22
CA SER A 446 -81.58 28.57 11.69
C SER A 446 -80.93 29.38 12.80
N VAL A 447 -79.65 29.11 13.06
CA VAL A 447 -78.85 29.83 14.05
C VAL A 447 -77.77 30.60 13.29
N LEU A 448 -77.79 31.92 13.39
CA LEU A 448 -76.79 32.81 12.82
C LEU A 448 -75.98 33.41 13.96
N THR A 449 -74.67 33.16 13.97
CA THR A 449 -73.76 33.69 14.99
C THR A 449 -72.96 34.85 14.40
N LEU A 450 -73.00 36.00 15.08
CA LEU A 450 -72.23 37.20 14.74
C LEU A 450 -71.38 37.57 15.96
N GLY A 451 -70.16 37.04 16.04
CA GLY A 451 -69.26 37.26 17.18
C GLY A 451 -69.76 36.61 18.47
N THR A 452 -69.77 37.34 19.59
CA THR A 452 -70.19 36.85 20.93
C THR A 452 -71.71 36.76 21.12
N SER A 453 -72.50 36.99 20.07
CA SER A 453 -73.96 36.96 20.10
C SER A 453 -74.53 35.94 19.12
N TYR A 454 -75.61 35.26 19.51
CA TYR A 454 -76.35 34.31 18.67
C TYR A 454 -77.74 34.83 18.34
N ILE A 455 -78.16 34.71 17.08
CA ILE A 455 -79.53 34.94 16.62
C ILE A 455 -80.12 33.56 16.30
N MET A 456 -81.09 33.12 17.10
CA MET A 456 -81.85 31.90 16.85
C MET A 456 -83.19 32.26 16.24
N THR A 457 -83.41 31.88 14.98
CA THR A 457 -84.70 32.02 14.30
C THR A 457 -85.37 30.65 14.23
N ILE A 458 -86.55 30.55 14.86
CA ILE A 458 -87.41 29.37 14.81
C ILE A 458 -88.61 29.74 13.94
N SER A 459 -88.75 29.06 12.81
CA SER A 459 -89.94 29.16 11.94
C SER A 459 -90.68 27.83 11.95
N ALA A 460 -91.96 27.86 12.28
CA ALA A 460 -92.86 26.71 12.25
C ALA A 460 -93.90 26.92 11.14
N LEU A 461 -94.01 25.96 10.22
CA LEU A 461 -95.06 25.96 9.20
C LEU A 461 -96.15 24.95 9.62
N VAL A 462 -97.32 25.45 10.04
CA VAL A 462 -98.49 24.62 10.35
C VAL A 462 -99.33 24.49 9.09
N THR A 463 -99.40 23.30 8.51
CA THR A 463 -100.37 23.00 7.46
C THR A 463 -101.65 22.45 8.10
N VAL A 464 -102.74 23.21 7.90
CA VAL A 464 -104.16 22.90 8.17
C VAL A 464 -104.69 23.21 9.58
N GLY A 465 -105.49 24.29 9.68
CA GLY A 465 -106.56 24.45 10.68
C GLY A 465 -106.38 25.56 11.72
N SER A 466 -106.88 26.77 11.42
CA SER A 466 -107.04 27.98 12.28
C SER A 466 -105.76 28.67 12.80
N LEU A 467 -105.51 29.88 12.28
CA LEU A 467 -104.30 30.69 12.51
C LEU A 467 -104.17 31.23 13.94
N SER A 468 -103.00 31.00 14.54
CA SER A 468 -102.31 31.99 15.37
C SER A 468 -100.79 31.83 15.16
N ALA A 469 -100.14 32.87 14.62
CA ALA A 469 -98.69 32.89 14.46
C ALA A 469 -98.06 33.51 15.72
N VAL A 470 -97.17 32.77 16.37
CA VAL A 470 -96.36 33.26 17.50
C VAL A 470 -94.93 33.38 17.00
N GLY A 471 -94.43 34.61 16.91
CA GLY A 471 -93.01 34.88 16.70
C GLY A 471 -92.32 35.02 18.06
N LEU A 472 -91.23 34.28 18.28
CA LEU A 472 -90.37 34.41 19.44
C LEU A 472 -88.99 34.89 18.96
N VAL A 473 -88.52 36.03 19.47
CA VAL A 473 -87.21 36.60 19.15
C VAL A 473 -86.44 36.81 20.45
N ILE A 474 -85.23 36.26 20.53
CA ILE A 474 -84.30 36.48 21.64
C ILE A 474 -83.20 37.42 21.16
N VAL A 475 -83.11 38.60 21.78
CA VAL A 475 -82.05 39.59 21.50
C VAL A 475 -81.39 39.95 22.82
N MET A 476 -80.08 39.76 22.91
CA MET A 476 -79.26 40.14 24.07
C MET A 476 -79.79 39.60 25.42
N GLY A 477 -80.25 38.34 25.45
CA GLY A 477 -80.75 37.70 26.67
C GLY A 477 -82.19 38.06 27.08
N TYR A 478 -82.91 38.89 26.31
CA TYR A 478 -84.31 39.21 26.55
C TYR A 478 -85.22 38.51 25.53
N CYS A 479 -86.35 37.98 26.01
CA CYS A 479 -87.33 37.24 25.21
C CYS A 479 -88.48 38.17 24.79
N TYR A 480 -88.67 38.36 23.48
CA TYR A 480 -89.78 39.14 22.93
C TYR A 480 -90.74 38.22 22.19
N SER A 481 -92.04 38.34 22.47
CA SER A 481 -93.10 37.67 21.73
C SER A 481 -94.13 38.68 21.24
N TRP A 482 -94.70 38.43 20.07
CA TRP A 482 -95.85 39.21 19.59
C TRP A 482 -96.92 38.31 18.98
N TYR A 483 -98.16 38.79 19.06
CA TYR A 483 -99.34 38.17 18.45
C TYR A 483 -100.04 39.19 17.56
N CYS A 484 -100.47 38.77 16.37
CA CYS A 484 -101.37 39.58 15.53
C CYS A 484 -102.77 38.96 15.56
N LYS A 485 -103.72 39.62 16.23
CA LYS A 485 -105.15 39.29 16.15
C LYS A 485 -105.89 40.42 15.43
N LYS A 486 -106.64 40.09 14.39
CA LYS A 486 -107.43 41.05 13.62
C LYS A 486 -108.67 41.46 14.44
N SER A 487 -108.54 42.50 15.29
CA SER A 487 -109.53 43.57 15.61
C SER A 487 -109.41 44.14 17.04
N SER A 488 -109.13 45.45 17.10
CA SER A 488 -109.22 46.43 18.22
C SER A 488 -108.19 46.39 19.38
N PRO A 489 -107.70 47.55 19.89
CA PRO A 489 -106.53 47.64 20.75
C PRO A 489 -106.88 47.79 22.24
N ARG A 490 -106.22 47.02 23.11
CA ARG A 490 -105.92 47.40 24.50
C ARG A 490 -104.55 46.84 24.88
N PHE A 491 -103.62 47.72 25.25
CA PHE A 491 -102.33 47.35 25.81
C PHE A 491 -102.51 46.96 27.28
N LEU A 492 -101.98 45.80 27.67
CA LEU A 492 -101.75 45.43 29.07
C LEU A 492 -100.27 45.11 29.21
N SER A 493 -99.55 45.97 29.93
CA SER A 493 -98.19 45.74 30.39
C SER A 493 -98.23 44.91 31.68
N VAL A 494 -97.47 43.82 31.72
CA VAL A 494 -97.17 43.09 32.98
C VAL A 494 -95.65 42.88 33.04
N PRO A 495 -94.95 43.37 34.07
CA PRO A 495 -93.55 43.05 34.29
C PRO A 495 -93.44 41.74 35.07
N ILE A 496 -92.51 40.87 34.67
CA ILE A 496 -92.06 39.78 35.54
C ILE A 496 -90.57 40.02 35.82
N LEU A 497 -90.31 40.52 37.02
CA LEU A 497 -89.03 40.40 37.69
C LEU A 497 -88.76 38.93 37.98
N THR A 498 -87.55 38.47 37.70
CA THR A 498 -86.64 37.95 38.75
C THR A 498 -85.28 37.61 38.14
N SER A 499 -84.26 38.22 38.71
CA SER A 499 -82.84 37.91 38.58
C SER A 499 -82.50 36.58 39.24
N TYR A 500 -81.56 35.82 38.67
CA TYR A 500 -80.51 35.15 39.45
C TYR A 500 -79.29 34.87 38.57
N THR A 501 -78.16 35.45 38.99
CA THR A 501 -76.75 35.05 38.75
C THR A 501 -76.51 33.68 39.42
N ASP A 502 -75.59 32.80 39.03
CA ASP A 502 -74.27 32.89 38.38
C ASP A 502 -74.12 31.93 37.20
#